data_AF-A0A8H7G5J6-F1
#
_entry.id   AF-A0A8H7G5J6-F1
#
_cell.length_a   1.000
_cell.length_b   1.000
_cell.length_c   1.000
_cell.angle_alpha   90.00
_cell.angle_beta   90.00
_cell.angle_gamma   90.00
#
_symmetry.space_group_name_H-M   'P 1'
#
loop_
_entity.id
_entity.type
_entity.pdbx_description
1 polymer ?
#
loop_
_entity_poly.entity_id
_entity_poly.type
_entity_poly.pdbx_seq_one_letter_code
_entity_poly.pdbx_strand_id
1 'polypeptide(L)'
;MLTSTAESCHRFSKVDNPTQYGTVDKAVLSLLKKTLTTPQLQLFDSAVQSFKENHAAIHIFDGLSQSTYSDAATFLTGVVNPTSDGNAAVTISYYNYKTSAKITTTFFNSLTGAQVSFNQGNQKIILNRQIYDQLRDAIKEKLGANAESYMLDL
;
A
#
# COMPACT_ATOMS: atom_id res chain seq x y z
N MET A 1 -25.35 -12.92 -7.42
CA MET A 1 -24.67 -13.86 -6.51
C MET A 1 -23.23 -13.43 -6.38
N LEU A 2 -22.84 -12.93 -5.21
CA LEU A 2 -21.43 -12.67 -4.88
C LEU A 2 -20.80 -14.03 -4.57
N THR A 3 -20.07 -14.60 -5.50
CA THR A 3 -19.16 -15.71 -5.18
C THR A 3 -17.99 -15.11 -4.40
N SER A 4 -18.17 -14.97 -3.09
CA SER A 4 -17.08 -14.85 -2.13
C SER A 4 -16.32 -16.18 -2.17
N THR A 5 -15.32 -16.25 -3.05
CA THR A 5 -14.31 -17.29 -2.96
C THR A 5 -13.55 -17.07 -1.66
N ALA A 6 -13.78 -17.99 -0.72
CA ALA A 6 -12.95 -18.43 0.39
C ALA A 6 -12.07 -17.35 1.07
N GLU A 7 -12.29 -17.19 2.37
CA GLU A 7 -11.40 -16.53 3.34
C GLU A 7 -9.91 -16.66 2.96
N SER A 8 -9.39 -15.69 2.22
CA SER A 8 -7.95 -15.46 2.19
C SER A 8 -7.63 -14.78 3.50
N CYS A 9 -7.41 -15.59 4.54
CA CYS A 9 -6.56 -15.19 5.65
C CYS A 9 -5.36 -14.47 5.03
N HIS A 10 -5.23 -13.15 5.27
CA HIS A 10 -4.16 -12.33 4.70
C HIS A 10 -2.83 -12.85 5.25
N ARG A 11 -2.23 -13.81 4.54
CA ARG A 11 -1.03 -14.50 5.00
C ARG A 11 0.18 -13.66 4.63
N PHE A 12 0.76 -13.07 5.67
CA PHE A 12 2.12 -12.60 5.61
C PHE A 12 3.06 -13.77 5.24
N SER A 13 3.80 -13.61 4.16
CA SER A 13 4.93 -14.45 3.80
C SER A 13 6.22 -13.76 4.25
N LYS A 14 7.08 -14.51 4.95
CA LYS A 14 8.41 -14.02 5.29
C LYS A 14 9.23 -13.81 4.01
N VAL A 15 9.95 -12.70 3.94
CA VAL A 15 10.90 -12.41 2.87
C VAL A 15 12.25 -12.97 3.29
N ASP A 16 12.82 -13.84 2.46
CA ASP A 16 14.14 -14.40 2.69
C ASP A 16 15.23 -13.36 2.45
N ASN A 17 16.21 -13.35 3.34
CA ASN A 17 17.39 -12.48 3.29
C ASN A 17 17.05 -11.00 2.98
N PRO A 18 16.20 -10.32 3.77
CA PRO A 18 15.73 -8.98 3.44
C PRO A 18 16.84 -7.93 3.43
N THR A 19 17.97 -8.22 4.07
CA THR A 19 19.15 -7.35 4.13
C THR A 19 19.80 -7.16 2.75
N GLN A 20 19.61 -8.10 1.81
CA GLN A 20 20.16 -8.02 0.45
C GLN A 20 19.64 -6.83 -0.36
N TYR A 21 18.46 -6.31 0.00
CA TYR A 21 17.85 -5.17 -0.67
C TYR A 21 18.45 -3.83 -0.24
N GLY A 22 19.21 -3.80 0.87
CA GLY A 22 19.81 -2.60 1.44
C GLY A 22 18.81 -1.72 2.19
N THR A 23 17.73 -1.31 1.55
CA THR A 23 16.70 -0.42 2.13
C THR A 23 15.28 -0.94 1.90
N VAL A 24 14.32 -0.47 2.72
CA VAL A 24 12.91 -0.88 2.66
C VAL A 24 12.27 -0.56 1.31
N ASP A 25 12.48 0.63 0.76
CA ASP A 25 11.97 1.05 -0.55
C ASP A 25 12.46 0.12 -1.68
N LYS A 26 13.74 -0.26 -1.64
CA LYS A 26 14.32 -1.21 -2.61
C LYS A 26 13.76 -2.61 -2.45
N ALA A 27 13.50 -3.05 -1.21
CA ALA A 27 12.84 -4.32 -0.95
C ALA A 27 11.42 -4.29 -1.54
N VAL A 28 10.63 -3.27 -1.23
CA VAL A 28 9.26 -3.09 -1.72
C VAL A 28 9.22 -3.06 -3.25
N LEU A 29 10.06 -2.24 -3.91
CA LEU A 29 10.18 -2.20 -5.37
C LEU A 29 10.51 -3.58 -5.97
N SER A 30 11.44 -4.31 -5.35
CA SER A 30 11.83 -5.65 -5.81
C SER A 30 10.72 -6.68 -5.65
N LEU A 31 9.91 -6.56 -4.60
CA LEU A 31 8.76 -7.42 -4.35
C LEU A 31 7.60 -7.11 -5.32
N LEU A 32 7.33 -5.83 -5.56
CA LEU A 32 6.27 -5.38 -6.47
C LEU A 32 6.54 -5.73 -7.94
N LYS A 33 7.81 -5.88 -8.35
CA LYS A 33 8.17 -6.40 -9.69
C LYS A 33 7.53 -7.76 -10.01
N LYS A 34 7.19 -8.56 -9.00
CA LYS A 34 6.55 -9.87 -9.18
C LYS A 34 5.05 -9.78 -9.46
N THR A 35 4.42 -8.64 -9.14
CA THR A 35 2.96 -8.45 -9.18
C THR A 35 2.51 -7.36 -10.12
N LEU A 36 3.37 -6.37 -10.40
CA LEU A 36 3.06 -5.21 -11.23
C LEU A 36 3.65 -5.34 -12.63
N THR A 37 2.97 -4.74 -13.60
CA THR A 37 3.51 -4.57 -14.96
C THR A 37 4.61 -3.50 -14.98
N THR A 38 5.41 -3.43 -16.05
CA THR A 38 6.48 -2.43 -16.19
C THR A 38 5.96 -0.98 -16.06
N PRO A 39 4.87 -0.57 -16.72
CA PRO A 39 4.35 0.79 -16.55
C PRO A 39 3.88 1.08 -15.12
N GLN A 40 3.25 0.10 -14.46
CA GLN A 40 2.81 0.23 -13.06
C GLN A 40 3.98 0.40 -12.11
N LEU A 41 5.07 -0.34 -12.36
CA LEU A 41 6.29 -0.21 -11.58
C LEU A 41 6.97 1.14 -11.79
N GLN A 42 6.98 1.67 -13.01
CA GLN A 42 7.52 3.01 -13.30
C GLN A 42 6.72 4.12 -12.61
N LEU A 43 5.39 4.00 -12.60
CA LEU A 43 4.51 4.90 -11.87
C LEU A 43 4.79 4.85 -10.37
N PHE A 44 4.94 3.63 -9.82
CA PHE A 44 5.26 3.44 -8.40
C PHE A 44 6.63 4.04 -8.06
N ASP A 45 7.66 3.78 -8.86
CA ASP A 45 9.00 4.34 -8.65
C ASP A 45 8.99 5.87 -8.67
N SER A 46 8.27 6.48 -9.63
CA SER A 46 8.09 7.93 -9.70
C SER A 46 7.42 8.47 -8.43
N ALA A 47 6.39 7.79 -7.93
CA ALA A 47 5.74 8.16 -6.67
C ALA A 47 6.68 8.06 -5.47
N VAL A 48 7.54 7.02 -5.42
CA VAL A 48 8.56 6.88 -4.37
C VAL A 48 9.57 8.01 -4.40
N GLN A 49 10.04 8.43 -5.59
CA GLN A 49 10.95 9.57 -5.70
C GLN A 49 10.30 10.87 -5.21
N SER A 50 9.09 11.18 -5.65
CA SER A 50 8.34 12.35 -5.17
C SER A 50 8.08 12.31 -3.66
N PHE A 51 7.79 11.12 -3.12
CA PHE A 51 7.58 10.92 -1.69
C PHE A 51 8.86 11.19 -0.89
N LYS A 52 10.02 10.79 -1.41
CA LYS A 52 11.33 10.99 -0.78
C LYS A 52 11.69 12.46 -0.58
N GLU A 53 11.25 13.33 -1.49
CA GLU A 53 11.53 14.78 -1.45
C GLU A 53 10.55 15.53 -0.52
N ASN A 54 9.46 14.89 -0.09
CA ASN A 54 8.43 15.53 0.73
C ASN A 54 8.58 15.16 2.21
N HIS A 55 9.35 15.96 2.95
CA HIS A 55 9.59 15.76 4.39
C HIS A 55 8.32 15.69 5.25
N ALA A 56 7.30 16.48 4.93
CA ALA A 56 6.04 16.47 5.68
C ALA A 56 5.28 15.15 5.47
N ALA A 57 5.22 14.66 4.23
CA ALA A 57 4.60 13.38 3.91
C ALA A 57 5.33 12.21 4.57
N ILE A 58 6.67 12.22 4.56
CA ILE A 58 7.48 11.21 5.24
C ILE A 58 7.20 11.22 6.74
N HIS A 59 7.18 12.40 7.38
CA HIS A 59 6.93 12.51 8.81
C HIS A 59 5.56 11.94 9.21
N ILE A 60 4.50 12.26 8.45
CA ILE A 60 3.17 11.70 8.67
C ILE A 60 3.18 10.18 8.49
N PHE A 61 3.77 9.69 7.39
CA PHE A 61 3.84 8.27 7.11
C PHE A 61 4.59 7.51 8.21
N ASP A 62 5.73 8.03 8.67
CA ASP A 62 6.53 7.44 9.73
C ASP A 62 5.74 7.40 11.05
N GLY A 63 5.05 8.48 11.41
CA GLY A 63 4.22 8.55 12.61
C GLY A 63 3.05 7.55 12.60
N LEU A 64 2.51 7.23 11.42
CA LEU A 64 1.41 6.27 11.26
C LEU A 64 1.89 4.82 11.15
N SER A 65 3.12 4.60 10.70
CA SER A 65 3.62 3.27 10.37
C SER A 65 4.46 2.64 11.47
N GLN A 66 5.12 3.43 12.31
CA GLN A 66 6.03 2.93 13.35
C GLN A 66 5.29 2.36 14.56
N SER A 67 5.88 1.35 15.18
CA SER A 67 5.48 0.86 16.50
C SER A 67 5.83 1.89 17.59
N THR A 68 5.22 1.73 18.77
CA THR A 68 5.53 2.55 19.96
C THR A 68 7.01 2.51 20.35
N TYR A 69 7.73 1.43 20.02
CA TYR A 69 9.14 1.24 20.36
C TYR A 69 10.10 1.58 19.20
N SER A 70 9.57 2.05 18.06
CA SER A 70 10.34 2.37 16.83
C SER A 70 11.28 1.25 16.34
N ASP A 71 11.06 0.00 16.74
CA ASP A 71 11.84 -1.17 16.32
C ASP A 71 11.12 -1.98 15.23
N ALA A 72 9.86 -1.63 14.98
CA ALA A 72 9.01 -2.28 13.99
C ALA A 72 8.15 -1.24 13.27
N ALA A 73 7.72 -1.58 12.06
CA ALA A 73 6.76 -0.79 11.33
C ALA A 73 5.83 -1.67 10.48
N THR A 74 4.60 -1.18 10.28
CA THR A 74 3.58 -1.80 9.44
C THR A 74 3.00 -0.75 8.52
N PHE A 75 2.96 -1.03 7.23
CA PHE A 75 2.46 -0.09 6.23
C PHE A 75 1.92 -0.81 4.99
N LEU A 76 1.19 -0.07 4.16
CA LEU A 76 0.57 -0.55 2.93
C LEU A 76 1.09 0.27 1.75
N THR A 77 1.21 -0.37 0.60
CA THR A 77 1.39 0.32 -0.68
C THR A 77 0.41 -0.24 -1.70
N GLY A 78 0.14 0.51 -2.76
CA GLY A 78 -0.72 -0.01 -3.81
C GLY A 78 -0.68 0.81 -5.09
N VAL A 79 -1.17 0.20 -6.17
CA VAL A 79 -1.33 0.84 -7.47
C VAL A 79 -2.74 0.58 -7.96
N VAL A 80 -3.39 1.64 -8.43
CA VAL A 80 -4.71 1.58 -9.07
C VAL A 80 -4.52 1.76 -10.57
N ASN A 81 -5.16 0.93 -11.38
CA ASN A 81 -5.13 1.05 -12.83
C ASN A 81 -6.52 0.82 -13.42
N PRO A 82 -6.88 1.56 -14.49
CA PRO A 82 -8.07 1.24 -15.25
C PRO A 82 -7.92 -0.12 -15.91
N THR A 83 -9.02 -0.86 -16.00
CA THR A 83 -9.12 -2.09 -16.78
C THR A 83 -9.81 -1.81 -18.12
N SER A 84 -9.67 -2.71 -19.09
CA SER A 84 -10.20 -2.53 -20.45
C SER A 84 -11.73 -2.42 -20.52
N ASP A 85 -12.41 -2.94 -19.51
CA ASP A 85 -13.87 -2.91 -19.32
C ASP A 85 -14.36 -1.70 -18.52
N GLY A 86 -13.49 -0.72 -18.23
CA GLY A 86 -13.84 0.52 -17.54
C GLY A 86 -13.98 0.38 -16.01
N ASN A 87 -13.57 -0.75 -15.45
CA ASN A 87 -13.41 -0.97 -14.02
C ASN A 87 -12.03 -0.45 -13.55
N ALA A 88 -11.76 -0.55 -12.24
CA ALA A 88 -10.45 -0.25 -11.67
C ALA A 88 -9.85 -1.48 -10.99
N ALA A 89 -8.65 -1.89 -11.40
CA ALA A 89 -7.87 -2.90 -10.72
C ALA A 89 -7.00 -2.24 -9.66
N VAL A 90 -7.19 -2.64 -8.41
CA VAL A 90 -6.39 -2.18 -7.27
C VAL A 90 -5.51 -3.34 -6.83
N THR A 91 -4.20 -3.13 -6.84
CA THR A 91 -3.26 -4.04 -6.18
C THR A 91 -2.78 -3.37 -4.91
N ILE A 92 -3.03 -3.99 -3.76
CA ILE A 92 -2.56 -3.53 -2.45
C ILE A 92 -1.56 -4.56 -1.91
N SER A 93 -0.44 -4.08 -1.41
CA SER A 93 0.56 -4.86 -0.71
C SER A 93 0.69 -4.35 0.71
N TYR A 94 0.80 -5.27 1.66
CA TYR A 94 0.99 -4.99 3.08
C TYR A 94 2.36 -5.49 3.52
N TYR A 95 3.02 -4.71 4.37
CA TYR A 95 4.37 -4.97 4.83
C TYR A 95 4.43 -4.83 6.34
N ASN A 96 5.15 -5.73 6.97
CA ASN A 96 5.53 -5.64 8.37
C ASN A 96 7.01 -5.97 8.47
N TYR A 97 7.79 -5.11 9.13
CA TYR A 97 9.18 -5.44 9.40
C TYR A 97 9.59 -5.04 10.81
N LYS A 98 10.61 -5.75 11.31
CA LYS A 98 11.21 -5.54 12.63
C LYS A 98 12.73 -5.58 12.50
N THR A 99 13.41 -4.66 13.18
CA THR A 99 14.88 -4.57 13.22
C THR A 99 15.38 -4.46 14.66
N SER A 100 16.63 -4.85 14.91
CA SER A 100 17.28 -4.60 16.21
C SER A 100 17.70 -3.13 16.40
N ALA A 101 17.80 -2.37 15.31
CA ALA A 101 18.09 -0.94 15.33
C ALA A 101 16.80 -0.12 15.33
N LYS A 102 16.89 1.13 15.81
CA LYS A 102 15.80 2.10 15.74
C LYS A 102 15.50 2.47 14.28
N ILE A 103 14.23 2.43 13.92
CA ILE A 103 13.69 2.93 12.65
C ILE A 103 13.60 4.45 12.77
N THR A 104 14.31 5.16 11.89
CA THR A 104 14.25 6.62 11.80
C THR A 104 13.33 7.09 10.68
N THR A 105 13.33 6.37 9.55
CA THR A 105 12.43 6.58 8.41
C THR A 105 11.89 5.22 7.98
N THR A 106 10.58 5.00 8.03
CA THR A 106 9.99 3.68 7.81
C THR A 106 10.23 3.17 6.41
N PHE A 107 9.89 3.96 5.39
CA PHE A 107 9.95 3.49 4.00
C PHE A 107 11.37 3.49 3.43
N PHE A 108 12.27 4.31 3.97
CA PHE A 108 13.65 4.47 3.50
C PHE A 108 14.68 3.88 4.47
N ASN A 109 14.22 3.12 5.48
CA ASN A 109 15.10 2.56 6.51
C ASN A 109 16.12 1.61 5.89
N SER A 110 17.33 1.57 6.47
CA SER A 110 18.28 0.52 6.16
C SER A 110 17.83 -0.83 6.73
N LEU A 111 18.02 -1.89 5.95
CA LEU A 111 17.86 -3.28 6.36
C LEU A 111 19.22 -3.94 6.66
N THR A 112 20.27 -3.16 6.88
CA THR A 112 21.61 -3.68 7.20
C THR A 112 21.75 -3.95 8.69
N GLY A 113 21.59 -5.21 9.13
CA GLY A 113 21.77 -5.59 10.53
C GLY A 113 21.60 -7.10 10.75
N ALA A 114 22.10 -7.61 11.88
CA ALA A 114 22.08 -9.05 12.18
C ALA A 114 20.66 -9.61 12.44
N GLN A 115 19.70 -8.76 12.78
CA GLN A 115 18.32 -9.17 13.07
C GLN A 115 17.33 -8.27 12.34
N VAL A 116 16.94 -8.71 11.14
CA VAL A 116 15.87 -8.11 10.35
C VAL A 116 14.83 -9.18 10.04
N SER A 117 13.58 -8.95 10.43
CA SER A 117 12.42 -9.71 9.98
C SER A 117 11.64 -8.82 9.03
N PHE A 118 11.31 -9.32 7.85
CA PHE A 118 10.50 -8.60 6.88
C PHE A 118 9.46 -9.55 6.33
N ASN A 119 8.20 -9.15 6.42
CA ASN A 119 7.04 -9.92 5.98
C ASN A 119 6.25 -9.09 4.98
N GLN A 120 5.68 -9.76 4.00
CA GLN A 120 4.83 -9.14 3.00
C GLN A 120 3.57 -9.96 2.76
N GLY A 121 2.55 -9.32 2.21
CA GLY A 121 1.58 -10.02 1.40
C GLY A 121 0.91 -9.04 0.45
N ASN A 122 0.07 -9.56 -0.42
CA ASN A 122 -0.61 -8.76 -1.43
C ASN A 122 -2.04 -9.25 -1.65
N GLN A 123 -2.83 -8.36 -2.22
CA GLN A 123 -4.17 -8.63 -2.68
C GLN A 123 -4.44 -7.81 -3.94
N LYS A 124 -5.10 -8.44 -4.91
CA LYS A 124 -5.64 -7.76 -6.07
C LYS A 124 -7.17 -7.75 -6.00
N ILE A 125 -7.76 -6.59 -6.19
CA ILE A 125 -9.20 -6.35 -6.12
C ILE A 125 -9.62 -5.68 -7.43
N ILE A 126 -10.75 -6.10 -7.99
CA ILE A 126 -11.38 -5.40 -9.11
C ILE A 126 -12.56 -4.61 -8.56
N LEU A 127 -12.49 -3.28 -8.67
CA LEU A 127 -13.59 -2.39 -8.33
C LEU A 127 -14.55 -2.31 -9.51
N ASN A 128 -15.68 -3.01 -9.39
CA ASN A 128 -16.71 -3.04 -10.42
C ASN A 128 -17.50 -1.73 -10.43
N ARG A 129 -17.28 -0.92 -11.46
CA ARG A 129 -17.88 0.40 -11.62
C ARG A 129 -19.40 0.35 -11.58
N GLN A 130 -20.05 -0.61 -12.24
CA GLN A 130 -21.51 -0.69 -12.27
C GLN A 130 -22.10 -0.89 -10.87
N ILE A 131 -21.45 -1.71 -10.03
CA ILE A 131 -21.89 -1.94 -8.65
C ILE A 131 -21.61 -0.70 -7.80
N TYR A 132 -20.43 -0.09 -7.94
CA TYR A 132 -20.06 1.10 -7.19
C TYR A 132 -20.90 2.33 -7.57
N ASP A 133 -21.33 2.46 -8.82
CA ASP A 133 -22.19 3.55 -9.28
C ASP A 133 -23.57 3.46 -8.60
N GLN A 134 -24.17 2.26 -8.53
CA GLN A 134 -25.42 2.04 -7.79
C GLN A 134 -25.30 2.37 -6.30
N LEU A 135 -24.20 1.96 -5.67
CA LEU A 135 -23.96 2.24 -4.25
C LEU A 135 -23.71 3.74 -4.02
N ARG A 136 -22.98 4.39 -4.92
CA ARG A 136 -22.71 5.83 -4.89
C ARG A 136 -24.01 6.63 -4.96
N ASP A 137 -24.92 6.26 -5.85
CA ASP A 137 -26.21 6.95 -5.97
C ASP A 137 -27.06 6.78 -4.70
N ALA A 138 -27.09 5.58 -4.13
CA ALA A 138 -27.76 5.34 -2.84
C ALA A 138 -27.10 6.10 -1.67
N ILE A 139 -25.77 6.22 -1.66
CA ILE A 139 -25.04 7.02 -0.65
C ILE A 139 -25.36 8.50 -0.82
N LYS A 140 -25.33 9.02 -2.05
CA LYS A 140 -25.70 10.41 -2.35
C LYS A 140 -27.13 10.71 -1.89
N GLU A 141 -28.08 9.81 -2.17
CA GLU A 141 -29.46 9.93 -1.71
C GLU A 141 -29.55 9.97 -0.18
N LYS A 142 -28.83 9.08 0.52
CA LYS A 142 -28.81 9.04 1.99
C LYS A 142 -28.14 10.25 2.65
N LEU A 143 -27.10 10.78 2.02
CA LEU A 143 -26.38 11.96 2.50
C LEU A 143 -27.12 13.26 2.15
N GLY A 144 -27.98 13.26 1.12
CA GLY A 144 -28.79 14.40 0.71
C GLY A 144 -27.93 15.65 0.47
N ALA A 145 -28.40 16.81 0.93
CA ALA A 145 -27.68 18.08 0.80
C ALA A 145 -26.29 18.10 1.49
N ASN A 146 -26.00 17.17 2.42
CA ASN A 146 -24.68 17.07 3.06
C ASN A 146 -23.64 16.41 2.14
N ALA A 147 -24.04 15.67 1.10
CA ALA A 147 -23.12 15.12 0.11
C ALA A 147 -22.51 16.21 -0.79
N GLU A 148 -23.32 17.21 -1.18
CA GLU A 148 -22.87 18.27 -2.08
C GLU A 148 -21.73 19.09 -1.46
N SER A 149 -21.79 19.35 -0.15
CA SER A 149 -20.73 20.06 0.56
C SER A 149 -19.43 19.25 0.66
N TYR A 150 -19.48 17.92 0.74
CA TYR A 150 -18.28 17.06 0.83
C TYR A 150 -17.64 16.79 -0.54
N MET A 151 -18.43 16.79 -1.62
CA MET A 151 -17.92 16.58 -2.98
C MET A 151 -17.29 17.83 -3.61
N LEU A 152 -17.59 19.03 -3.09
CA LEU A 152 -16.97 20.29 -3.51
C LEU A 152 -15.59 20.54 -2.87
N ASP A 153 -15.29 19.86 -1.75
CA ASP A 153 -14.02 19.94 -1.01
C ASP A 153 -12.99 18.85 -1.39
N LEU A 154 -13.28 18.04 -2.44
CA LEU A 154 -12.40 17.01 -3.01
C LEU A 154 -11.94 17.40 -4.42
#